data_AF-A0A7R9UP80-F1
#
_entry.id   AF-A0A7R9UP80-F1
#
_cell.length_a   1.000
_cell.length_b   1.000
_cell.length_c   1.000
_cell.angle_alpha   90.00
_cell.angle_beta   90.00
_cell.angle_gamma   90.00
#
_symmetry.space_group_name_H-M   'P 1'
#
loop_
_entity.id
_entity.type
_entity.pdbx_description
1 polymer ?
#
loop_
_entity_poly.entity_id
_entity_poly.type
_entity_poly.pdbx_seq_one_letter_code
_entity_poly.pdbx_strand_id
1 'polypeptide(L)'
;ADERLHIVNAKAIHVAFPPNNKVKSTKPADLLNEFLRVAECKPAELGIDVSLLGLAWEMCAQEDVPAHTTAAIFDKIDPALLDGSVPKYRAYRLLTSDIGNIFFRVLHAHDHEHREYKAKTADAVANAKQSWCHAVEALGTAAVAEEFCFA
;
A
#
# COMPACT_ATOMS: atom_id res chain seq x y z
N ALA A 1 0.47 5.95 38.36
CA ALA A 1 0.47 4.86 37.37
C ALA A 1 1.87 4.78 36.83
N ASP A 2 2.50 3.61 36.94
CA ASP A 2 3.89 3.38 36.54
C ASP A 2 3.94 3.35 35.01
N GLU A 3 4.45 4.42 34.39
CA GLU A 3 4.60 4.57 32.94
C GLU A 3 5.70 3.62 32.45
N ARG A 4 5.34 2.33 32.32
CA ARG A 4 6.19 1.36 31.63
C ARG A 4 6.20 1.72 30.14
N LEU A 5 7.19 2.51 29.74
CA LEU A 5 7.51 2.73 28.34
C LEU A 5 7.91 1.39 27.71
N HIS A 6 7.06 0.86 26.85
CA HIS A 6 7.40 -0.31 26.05
C HIS A 6 8.46 0.11 25.03
N ILE A 7 9.69 -0.38 25.20
CA ILE A 7 10.77 -0.16 24.23
C ILE A 7 10.44 -0.96 22.98
N VAL A 8 9.93 -0.29 21.96
CA VAL A 8 9.77 -0.85 20.62
C VAL A 8 11.07 -0.60 19.86
N ASN A 9 11.69 -1.65 19.34
CA ASN A 9 12.86 -1.49 18.48
C ASN A 9 12.43 -0.81 17.18
N ALA A 10 12.94 0.38 16.90
CA ALA A 10 12.58 1.15 15.70
C ALA A 10 12.76 0.37 14.39
N LYS A 11 13.68 -0.61 14.35
CA LYS A 11 13.88 -1.48 13.20
C LYS A 11 12.71 -2.44 12.91
N ALA A 12 11.85 -2.68 13.90
CA ALA A 12 10.66 -3.52 13.77
C ALA A 12 9.44 -2.74 13.28
N ILE A 13 9.52 -1.40 13.24
CA ILE A 13 8.48 -0.56 12.68
C ILE A 13 8.69 -0.53 11.17
N HIS A 14 7.65 -0.87 10.41
CA HIS A 14 7.70 -0.87 8.94
C HIS A 14 6.95 0.30 8.31
N VAL A 15 6.01 0.90 9.04
CA VAL A 15 5.27 2.09 8.65
C VAL A 15 4.69 2.75 9.91
N ALA A 16 4.65 4.08 9.93
CA ALA A 16 3.98 4.86 10.96
C ALA A 16 2.99 5.82 10.29
N PHE A 17 1.81 5.98 10.88
CA PHE A 17 0.80 6.93 10.42
C PHE A 17 0.57 7.98 11.51
N PRO A 18 0.34 9.25 11.13
CA PRO A 18 0.05 10.28 12.10
C PRO A 18 -1.22 9.93 12.89
N PRO A 19 -1.28 10.25 14.19
CA PRO A 19 -2.43 9.96 15.02
C PRO A 19 -3.68 10.68 14.49
N ASN A 20 -4.79 9.94 14.36
CA ASN A 20 -6.06 10.55 13.99
C ASN A 20 -6.74 11.12 15.24
N ASN A 21 -6.46 12.40 15.52
CA ASN A 21 -7.01 13.11 16.69
C ASN A 21 -8.54 13.29 16.66
N LYS A 22 -9.21 12.92 15.54
CA LYS A 22 -10.68 12.96 15.42
C LYS A 22 -11.36 11.70 15.96
N VAL A 23 -10.63 10.60 16.17
CA VAL A 23 -11.19 9.35 16.67
C VAL A 23 -11.18 9.39 18.20
N LYS A 24 -12.34 9.70 18.81
CA LYS A 24 -12.46 9.88 20.26
C LYS A 24 -12.61 8.59 21.08
N SER A 25 -12.66 7.41 20.46
CA SER A 25 -13.09 6.20 21.18
C SER A 25 -12.84 4.94 20.37
N THR A 26 -11.60 4.47 20.31
CA THR A 26 -11.32 3.08 19.94
C THR A 26 -10.46 2.49 21.03
N LYS A 27 -10.84 1.33 21.59
CA LYS A 27 -9.96 0.65 22.52
C LYS A 27 -8.71 0.25 21.73
N PRO A 28 -7.49 0.52 22.24
CA PRO A 28 -6.26 0.19 21.51
C PRO A 28 -6.18 -1.27 21.05
N ALA A 29 -6.77 -2.20 21.82
CA ALA A 29 -6.85 -3.61 21.46
C ALA A 29 -7.71 -3.88 20.22
N ASP A 30 -8.86 -3.21 20.09
CA ASP A 30 -9.74 -3.37 18.93
C ASP A 30 -9.05 -2.85 17.66
N LEU A 31 -8.39 -1.69 17.78
CA LEU A 31 -7.60 -1.12 16.71
C LEU A 31 -6.43 -2.02 16.30
N LEU A 32 -5.69 -2.59 17.26
CA LEU A 32 -4.62 -3.53 16.99
C LEU A 32 -5.12 -4.78 16.25
N ASN A 33 -6.26 -5.32 16.65
CA ASN A 33 -6.87 -6.47 15.98
C ASN A 33 -7.22 -6.18 14.51
N GLU A 34 -7.65 -4.95 14.20
CA GLU A 34 -7.88 -4.54 12.81
C GLU A 34 -6.59 -4.52 11.99
N PHE A 35 -5.50 -3.99 12.54
CA PHE A 35 -4.18 -4.02 11.87
C PHE A 35 -3.70 -5.46 11.65
N LEU A 36 -3.83 -6.34 12.64
CA LEU A 36 -3.45 -7.75 12.53
C LEU A 36 -4.27 -8.46 11.44
N ARG A 37 -5.59 -8.23 11.41
CA ARG A 37 -6.45 -8.78 10.36
C ARG A 37 -6.02 -8.32 8.97
N VAL A 38 -5.75 -7.02 8.78
CA VAL A 38 -5.24 -6.49 7.51
C VAL A 38 -3.88 -7.10 7.16
N ALA A 39 -3.05 -7.40 8.16
CA ALA A 39 -1.74 -8.02 7.94
C ALA A 39 -1.84 -9.47 7.42
N GLU A 40 -2.95 -10.16 7.67
CA GLU A 40 -3.21 -11.52 7.19
C GLU A 40 -3.89 -11.53 5.81
N CYS A 41 -4.54 -10.44 5.42
CA CYS A 41 -5.20 -10.32 4.11
C CYS A 41 -4.20 -10.36 2.95
N LYS A 42 -4.57 -11.08 1.89
CA LYS A 42 -3.87 -11.02 0.60
C LYS A 42 -4.09 -9.64 -0.04
N PRO A 43 -3.22 -9.18 -0.96
CA PRO A 43 -3.34 -7.88 -1.60
C PRO A 43 -4.73 -7.60 -2.19
N ALA A 44 -5.35 -8.61 -2.78
CA ALA A 44 -6.69 -8.55 -3.35
C ALA A 44 -7.82 -8.37 -2.33
N GLU A 45 -7.60 -8.77 -1.09
CA GLU A 45 -8.62 -8.79 -0.02
C GLU A 45 -8.54 -7.52 0.84
N LEU A 46 -7.61 -6.60 0.52
CA LEU A 46 -7.41 -5.37 1.28
C LEU A 46 -8.59 -4.38 1.13
N GLY A 47 -9.48 -4.60 0.15
CA GLY A 47 -10.65 -3.76 -0.10
C GLY A 47 -10.28 -2.35 -0.59
N ILE A 48 -9.09 -2.20 -1.16
CA ILE A 48 -8.66 -1.00 -1.89
C ILE A 48 -8.54 -1.42 -3.34
N ASP A 49 -9.25 -0.68 -4.19
CA ASP A 49 -9.23 -0.90 -5.63
C ASP A 49 -7.82 -0.66 -6.19
N VAL A 50 -7.31 -1.65 -6.91
CA VAL A 50 -6.00 -1.61 -7.57
C VAL A 50 -5.95 -0.48 -8.61
N SER A 51 -7.08 -0.14 -9.22
CA SER A 51 -7.21 0.94 -10.19
C SER A 51 -6.82 2.30 -9.60
N LEU A 52 -7.03 2.51 -8.30
CA LEU A 52 -6.59 3.73 -7.60
C LEU A 52 -5.06 3.84 -7.56
N LEU A 53 -4.38 2.70 -7.39
CA LEU A 53 -2.93 2.66 -7.44
C LEU A 53 -2.41 2.87 -8.86
N GLY A 54 -3.14 2.38 -9.87
CA GLY A 54 -2.91 2.67 -11.28
C GLY A 54 -3.04 4.17 -11.58
N LEU A 55 -4.09 4.84 -11.12
CA LEU A 55 -4.28 6.28 -11.30
C LEU A 55 -3.18 7.08 -10.59
N ALA A 56 -2.84 6.72 -9.35
CA ALA A 56 -1.74 7.35 -8.63
C ALA A 56 -0.42 7.19 -9.38
N TRP A 57 -0.20 6.03 -10.01
CA TRP A 57 0.95 5.79 -10.88
C TRP A 57 0.96 6.69 -12.10
N GLU A 58 -0.16 6.84 -12.82
CA GLU A 58 -0.25 7.72 -13.99
C GLU A 58 0.12 9.17 -13.63
N MET A 59 -0.38 9.66 -12.50
CA MET A 59 -0.06 11.00 -12.00
C MET A 59 1.43 11.13 -11.64
N CYS A 60 1.99 10.15 -10.93
CA CYS A 60 3.42 10.17 -10.57
C CYS A 60 4.32 10.04 -11.81
N ALA A 61 3.92 9.25 -12.81
CA ALA A 61 4.70 9.04 -14.04
C ALA A 61 4.77 10.29 -14.92
N GLN A 62 3.82 11.22 -14.78
CA GLN A 62 3.81 12.52 -15.46
C GLN A 62 4.66 13.57 -14.76
N GLU A 63 5.02 13.35 -13.49
CA GLU A 63 5.90 14.24 -12.76
C GLU A 63 7.36 14.00 -13.18
N ASP A 64 8.11 15.07 -13.43
CA ASP A 64 9.56 14.99 -13.66
C ASP A 64 10.32 14.89 -12.32
N VAL A 65 9.91 13.93 -11.49
CA VAL A 65 10.46 13.68 -10.16
C VAL A 65 11.07 12.28 -10.16
N PRO A 66 12.34 12.12 -9.75
CA PRO A 66 13.03 10.83 -9.85
C PRO A 66 12.54 9.79 -8.83
N ALA A 67 11.94 10.23 -7.73
CA ALA A 67 11.50 9.40 -6.62
C ALA A 67 10.30 10.01 -5.87
N HIS A 68 9.34 9.18 -5.49
CA HIS A 68 8.17 9.54 -4.70
C HIS A 68 8.20 8.79 -3.37
N THR A 69 7.78 9.46 -2.29
CA THR A 69 7.58 8.81 -1.00
C THR A 69 6.21 8.12 -0.95
N THR A 70 6.01 7.21 0.01
CA THR A 70 4.68 6.62 0.28
C THR A 70 3.60 7.69 0.44
N ALA A 71 3.92 8.76 1.17
CA ALA A 71 2.98 9.87 1.40
C ALA A 71 2.64 10.58 0.09
N ALA A 72 3.63 10.90 -0.75
CA ALA A 72 3.41 11.55 -2.04
C ALA A 72 2.54 10.71 -2.98
N ILE A 73 2.68 9.39 -2.96
CA ILE A 73 1.80 8.47 -3.73
C ILE A 73 0.38 8.49 -3.16
N PHE A 74 0.23 8.45 -1.83
CA PHE A 74 -1.09 8.46 -1.18
C PHE A 74 -1.83 9.77 -1.38
N ASP A 75 -1.12 10.89 -1.50
CA ASP A 75 -1.72 12.20 -1.82
C ASP A 75 -2.34 12.25 -3.24
N LYS A 76 -2.04 11.26 -4.10
CA LYS A 76 -2.68 11.10 -5.42
C LYS A 76 -3.95 10.26 -5.38
N ILE A 77 -4.19 9.55 -4.29
CA ILE A 77 -5.39 8.73 -4.09
C ILE A 77 -6.45 9.61 -3.41
N ASP A 78 -7.73 9.34 -3.69
CA ASP A 78 -8.84 10.05 -3.02
C ASP A 78 -8.66 10.03 -1.49
N PRO A 79 -8.50 11.19 -0.83
CA PRO A 79 -8.30 11.29 0.62
C PRO A 79 -9.42 10.64 1.43
N ALA A 80 -10.65 10.57 0.90
CA ALA A 80 -11.78 9.95 1.59
C ALA A 80 -11.58 8.43 1.77
N LEU A 81 -10.86 7.80 0.84
CA LEU A 81 -10.57 6.35 0.87
C LEU A 81 -9.38 6.03 1.80
N LEU A 82 -8.57 7.02 2.13
CA LEU A 82 -7.42 6.91 3.02
C LEU A 82 -7.64 7.62 4.37
N ASP A 83 -8.89 7.93 4.73
CA ASP A 83 -9.17 8.58 6.01
C ASP A 83 -9.00 7.59 7.17
N GLY A 84 -8.11 7.93 8.10
CA GLY A 84 -7.76 7.07 9.24
C GLY A 84 -6.57 6.13 9.00
N SER A 85 -6.12 5.50 10.09
CA SER A 85 -4.87 4.73 10.11
C SER A 85 -5.00 3.33 9.49
N VAL A 86 -6.17 2.70 9.61
CA VAL A 86 -6.42 1.35 9.07
C VAL A 86 -6.56 1.37 7.54
N PRO A 87 -7.32 2.31 6.92
CA PRO A 87 -7.34 2.44 5.47
C PRO A 87 -5.96 2.76 4.87
N LYS A 88 -5.18 3.66 5.51
CA LYS A 88 -3.78 3.93 5.10
C LYS A 88 -2.90 2.68 5.19
N TYR A 89 -3.11 1.84 6.19
CA TYR A 89 -2.36 0.59 6.30
C TYR A 89 -2.72 -0.43 5.22
N ARG A 90 -4.00 -0.53 4.84
CA ARG A 90 -4.43 -1.33 3.69
C ARG A 90 -3.76 -0.81 2.41
N ALA A 91 -3.71 0.50 2.21
CA ALA A 91 -3.09 1.10 1.02
C ALA A 91 -1.59 0.82 0.98
N TYR A 92 -0.94 0.94 2.14
CA TYR A 92 0.48 0.60 2.29
C TYR A 92 0.75 -0.87 2.00
N ARG A 93 -0.09 -1.78 2.49
CA ARG A 93 -0.01 -3.21 2.20
C ARG A 93 -0.17 -3.51 0.71
N LEU A 94 -1.05 -2.80 0.02
CA LEU A 94 -1.23 -2.95 -1.43
C LEU A 94 0.00 -2.42 -2.20
N LEU A 95 0.46 -1.20 -1.89
CA LEU A 95 1.64 -0.58 -2.49
C LEU A 95 2.92 -1.42 -2.31
N THR A 96 3.07 -2.09 -1.17
CA THR A 96 4.25 -2.92 -0.85
C THR A 96 4.13 -4.38 -1.28
N SER A 97 3.00 -4.77 -1.88
CA SER A 97 2.78 -6.11 -2.41
C SER A 97 3.34 -6.31 -3.82
N ASP A 98 3.27 -7.54 -4.31
CA ASP A 98 3.60 -7.86 -5.70
C ASP A 98 2.73 -7.10 -6.72
N ILE A 99 1.47 -6.78 -6.37
CA ILE A 99 0.60 -5.94 -7.21
C ILE A 99 1.13 -4.51 -7.26
N GLY A 100 1.52 -3.94 -6.12
CA GLY A 100 2.11 -2.59 -6.09
C GLY A 100 3.42 -2.51 -6.87
N ASN A 101 4.20 -3.59 -6.87
CA ASN A 101 5.42 -3.73 -7.66
C ASN A 101 5.17 -3.74 -9.18
N ILE A 102 3.92 -3.89 -9.66
CA ILE A 102 3.59 -3.73 -11.08
C ILE A 102 3.77 -2.27 -11.51
N PHE A 103 3.39 -1.33 -10.65
CA PHE A 103 3.35 0.11 -10.94
C PHE A 103 4.58 0.86 -10.46
N PHE A 104 5.09 0.50 -9.29
CA PHE A 104 6.18 1.21 -8.64
C PHE A 104 7.37 0.28 -8.44
N ARG A 105 8.57 0.81 -8.64
CA ARG A 105 9.82 0.15 -8.26
C ARG A 105 10.34 0.80 -6.99
N VAL A 106 10.59 0.00 -5.95
CA VAL A 106 11.31 0.48 -4.77
C VAL A 106 12.75 0.82 -5.19
N LEU A 107 13.15 2.08 -4.98
CA LEU A 107 14.51 2.54 -5.19
C LEU A 107 15.33 2.30 -3.93
N HIS A 108 14.80 2.78 -2.81
CA HIS A 108 15.50 2.77 -1.54
C HIS A 108 14.54 2.57 -0.37
N ALA A 109 14.97 1.84 0.65
CA ALA A 109 14.26 1.64 1.90
C ALA A 109 15.27 1.73 3.06
N HIS A 110 15.50 2.93 3.57
CA HIS A 110 16.45 3.17 4.66
C HIS A 110 15.82 2.88 6.03
N ASP A 111 14.57 3.30 6.21
CA ASP A 111 13.76 3.09 7.41
C ASP A 111 12.26 3.05 7.04
N HIS A 112 11.38 3.12 8.04
CA HIS A 112 9.93 3.05 7.86
C HIS A 112 9.30 4.35 7.33
N GLU A 113 10.00 5.47 7.40
CA GLU A 113 9.54 6.78 6.92
C GLU A 113 10.07 7.09 5.51
N HIS A 114 11.24 6.53 5.17
CA HIS A 114 11.98 6.81 3.94
C HIS A 114 12.01 5.58 3.02
N ARG A 115 10.83 5.20 2.51
CA ARG A 115 10.71 4.39 1.29
C ARG A 115 10.51 5.28 0.08
N GLU A 116 11.40 5.14 -0.87
CA GLU A 116 11.38 5.84 -2.14
C GLU A 116 10.98 4.89 -3.28
N TYR A 117 10.08 5.38 -4.10
CA TYR A 117 9.49 4.65 -5.21
C TYR A 117 9.72 5.41 -6.50
N LYS A 118 10.05 4.70 -7.56
CA LYS A 118 10.03 5.21 -8.92
C LYS A 118 8.80 4.69 -9.64
N ALA A 119 8.00 5.58 -10.23
CA ALA A 119 6.94 5.18 -11.14
C ALA A 119 7.56 4.45 -12.34
N LYS A 120 7.02 3.27 -12.70
CA LYS A 120 7.49 2.52 -13.87
C LYS A 120 7.01 3.19 -15.16
N THR A 121 7.68 2.90 -16.28
CA THR A 121 7.21 3.34 -17.59
C THR A 121 5.97 2.56 -18.02
N ALA A 122 5.16 3.12 -18.92
CA ALA A 122 3.94 2.45 -19.42
C ALA A 122 4.23 1.04 -19.95
N ASP A 123 5.29 0.88 -20.76
CA ASP A 123 5.70 -0.44 -21.29
C ASP A 123 6.08 -1.42 -20.17
N ALA A 124 6.78 -0.93 -19.13
CA ALA A 124 7.18 -1.78 -18.00
C ALA A 124 5.98 -2.20 -17.15
N VAL A 125 4.97 -1.33 -17.00
CA VAL A 125 3.71 -1.66 -16.34
C VAL A 125 2.92 -2.68 -17.15
N ALA A 126 2.77 -2.48 -18.46
CA ALA A 126 2.06 -3.40 -19.35
C ALA A 126 2.67 -4.82 -19.31
N ASN A 127 4.01 -4.91 -19.42
CA ASN A 127 4.74 -6.18 -19.36
C ASN A 127 4.60 -6.85 -17.99
N ALA A 128 4.69 -6.09 -16.89
CA ALA A 128 4.55 -6.62 -15.54
C ALA A 128 3.11 -7.08 -15.26
N LYS A 129 2.10 -6.32 -15.71
CA LYS A 129 0.68 -6.69 -15.65
C LYS A 129 0.43 -8.01 -16.37
N GLN A 130 0.86 -8.12 -17.63
CA GLN A 130 0.69 -9.35 -18.42
C GLN A 130 1.36 -10.57 -17.75
N SER A 131 2.59 -10.41 -17.27
CA SER A 131 3.32 -11.49 -16.59
C SER A 131 2.62 -11.94 -15.31
N TRP A 132 2.11 -11.00 -14.53
CA TRP A 132 1.34 -11.29 -13.31
C TRP A 132 0.05 -12.02 -13.64
N CYS A 133 -0.68 -11.57 -14.68
CA CYS A 133 -1.93 -12.19 -15.10
C CYS A 133 -1.75 -13.64 -15.56
N HIS A 134 -0.74 -13.92 -16.38
CA HIS A 134 -0.41 -15.29 -16.76
C HIS A 134 -0.04 -16.18 -15.57
N ALA A 135 0.65 -15.64 -14.57
CA ALA A 135 0.98 -16.39 -13.36
C ALA A 135 -0.27 -16.72 -12.53
N VAL A 136 -1.23 -15.79 -12.43
CA VAL A 136 -2.48 -15.99 -11.70
C VAL A 136 -3.40 -16.99 -12.41
N GLU A 137 -3.49 -16.94 -13.74
CA GLU A 137 -4.20 -17.91 -14.56
C GLU A 137 -3.64 -19.33 -14.36
N ALA A 138 -2.32 -19.47 -14.37
CA ALA A 138 -1.65 -20.77 -14.16
C ALA A 138 -1.89 -21.36 -12.76
N LEU A 139 -2.17 -20.52 -11.76
CA LEU A 139 -2.46 -20.92 -10.38
C LEU A 139 -3.95 -21.18 -10.11
N GLY A 140 -4.84 -20.95 -11.08
CA GLY A 140 -6.28 -21.20 -10.95
C GLY A 140 -7.01 -20.32 -9.93
N THR A 141 -6.43 -19.17 -9.56
CA THR A 141 -7.00 -18.25 -8.56
C THR A 141 -7.76 -17.10 -9.24
N ALA A 142 -9.04 -17.31 -9.49
CA ALA A 142 -9.86 -16.46 -10.37
C ALA A 142 -10.32 -15.11 -9.79
N ALA A 143 -10.47 -14.96 -8.47
CA ALA A 143 -11.25 -13.85 -7.89
C ALA A 143 -10.63 -12.44 -8.02
N VAL A 144 -9.33 -12.34 -8.29
CA VAL A 144 -8.62 -11.05 -8.50
C VAL A 144 -8.21 -10.85 -9.96
N ALA A 145 -8.11 -11.96 -10.69
CA ALA A 145 -7.77 -11.94 -12.09
C ALA A 145 -8.87 -11.25 -12.89
N GLU A 146 -10.15 -11.54 -12.61
CA GLU A 146 -11.29 -11.05 -13.40
C GLU A 146 -11.34 -9.52 -13.55
N GLU A 147 -11.07 -8.75 -12.50
CA GLU A 147 -11.19 -7.28 -12.56
C GLU A 147 -9.88 -6.59 -12.95
N PHE A 148 -8.72 -7.10 -12.53
CA PHE A 148 -7.43 -6.47 -12.85
C PHE A 148 -6.82 -6.95 -14.17
N CYS A 149 -6.93 -8.23 -14.49
CA CYS A 149 -6.32 -8.83 -15.69
C CYS A 149 -7.18 -8.74 -16.95
N PHE A 150 -8.50 -8.62 -16.78
CA PHE A 150 -9.45 -8.62 -17.91
C PHE A 150 -10.23 -7.31 -18.06
N ALA A 151 -9.87 -6.27 -17.30
CA ALA A 151 -10.24 -4.87 -17.58
C ALA A 151 -9.28 -4.21 -18.59
#